data_AF-A0A818CTQ6-F1
#
_entry.id   AF-A0A818CTQ6-F1
#
_cell.length_a   1.000
_cell.length_b   1.000
_cell.length_c   1.000
_cell.angle_alpha   90.00
_cell.angle_beta   90.00
_cell.angle_gamma   90.00
#
_symmetry.space_group_name_H-M   'P 1'
#
loop_
_entity.id
_entity.type
_entity.pdbx_description
1 polymer ?
#
loop_
_entity_poly.entity_id
_entity_poly.type
_entity_poly.pdbx_seq_one_letter_code
_entity_poly.pdbx_strand_id
1 'polypeptide(L)'
;IELVVDNRVNRSTLSGNGIRNAVSLQPVLYIGGIPNSNQINLTDSGLNSYGFQGCLSSFIVDGRLLDYQTALVLHGKINMNICSDLNKLCYDFTCIHSGICLTNDNDDGPQCDCIETAYIGERCDKLPNGFYFGKNNLIGSLEYVMAQSRQTEHDIITFGLQTFSISAQIFRLESDLNLYYLEYEI
;
A
#
# COMPACT_ATOMS: atom_id res chain seq x y z
N ILE A 1 -14.11 -11.00 -13.44
CA ILE A 1 -14.47 -9.55 -13.56
C ILE A 1 -13.14 -8.82 -13.65
N GLU A 2 -13.01 -7.89 -14.59
CA GLU A 2 -11.85 -7.01 -14.68
C GLU A 2 -12.13 -5.79 -13.82
N LEU A 3 -11.35 -5.58 -12.76
CA LEU A 3 -11.45 -4.39 -11.92
C LEU A 3 -10.26 -3.49 -12.24
N VAL A 4 -10.53 -2.23 -12.55
CA VAL A 4 -9.48 -1.24 -12.72
C VAL A 4 -9.51 -0.32 -11.50
N VAL A 5 -8.42 -0.30 -10.74
CA VAL A 5 -8.25 0.58 -9.57
C VAL A 5 -7.00 1.40 -9.81
N ASP A 6 -7.12 2.73 -9.79
CA ASP A 6 -6.00 3.67 -10.01
C ASP A 6 -5.15 3.34 -11.24
N ASN A 7 -5.82 3.07 -12.37
CA ASN A 7 -5.21 2.71 -13.65
C ASN A 7 -4.41 1.40 -13.64
N ARG A 8 -4.58 0.56 -12.61
CA ARG A 8 -4.04 -0.80 -12.54
C ARG A 8 -5.14 -1.82 -12.75
N VAL A 9 -4.94 -2.73 -13.71
CA VAL A 9 -5.85 -3.84 -13.99
C VAL A 9 -5.65 -4.93 -12.95
N ASN A 10 -6.66 -5.16 -12.11
CA ASN A 10 -6.72 -6.22 -11.14
C ASN A 10 -7.67 -7.32 -11.62
N ARG A 11 -7.20 -8.57 -11.65
CA ARG A 11 -8.06 -9.73 -11.91
C ARG A 11 -8.70 -10.19 -10.61
N SER A 12 -10.01 -10.02 -10.50
CA SER A 12 -10.77 -10.51 -9.35
C SER A 12 -11.31 -11.91 -9.62
N THR A 13 -11.07 -12.83 -8.68
CA THR A 13 -11.65 -14.17 -8.67
C THR A 13 -13.07 -14.10 -8.15
N LEU A 14 -14.00 -14.73 -8.86
CA LEU A 14 -15.34 -15.00 -8.34
C LEU A 14 -15.19 -16.14 -7.32
N SER A 15 -15.47 -15.88 -6.05
CA SER A 15 -15.50 -16.92 -5.01
C SER A 15 -16.94 -17.38 -4.79
N GLY A 16 -17.18 -18.69 -4.79
CA GLY A 16 -18.51 -19.27 -4.55
C GLY A 16 -18.57 -20.77 -4.82
N ASN A 17 -19.54 -21.45 -4.20
CA ASN A 17 -19.78 -22.88 -4.38
C ASN A 17 -20.68 -23.11 -5.62
N GLY A 18 -20.08 -23.28 -6.81
CA GLY A 18 -20.84 -23.61 -8.04
C GLY A 18 -19.99 -23.81 -9.31
N ILE A 19 -20.48 -24.64 -10.24
CA ILE A 19 -19.81 -25.08 -11.49
C ILE A 19 -20.15 -24.19 -12.71
N ARG A 20 -20.95 -23.13 -12.54
CA ARG A 20 -21.37 -22.26 -13.67
C ARG A 20 -20.65 -20.91 -13.63
N ASN A 21 -19.96 -20.58 -14.72
CA ASN A 21 -19.23 -19.33 -14.94
C ASN A 21 -20.13 -18.09 -15.15
N ALA A 22 -21.45 -18.26 -15.11
CA ALA A 22 -22.43 -17.18 -15.25
C ALA A 22 -23.24 -17.07 -13.95
N VAL A 23 -23.00 -16.00 -13.20
CA VAL A 23 -23.67 -15.70 -11.95
C VAL A 23 -24.70 -14.61 -12.20
N SER A 24 -25.97 -14.89 -11.89
CA SER A 24 -27.00 -13.84 -11.84
C SER A 24 -26.78 -13.04 -10.56
N LEU A 25 -26.36 -11.79 -10.70
CA LEU A 25 -26.19 -10.88 -9.57
C LEU A 25 -27.56 -10.48 -9.00
N GLN A 26 -27.63 -10.30 -7.68
CA GLN A 26 -28.77 -9.63 -7.06
C GLN A 26 -28.82 -8.17 -7.54
N PRO A 27 -30.00 -7.53 -7.58
CA PRO A 27 -30.15 -6.16 -8.07
C PRO A 27 -29.61 -5.09 -7.09
N VAL A 28 -28.79 -5.49 -6.11
CA VAL A 28 -28.24 -4.62 -5.07
C VAL A 28 -26.73 -4.75 -5.06
N LEU A 29 -26.04 -3.62 -5.20
CA LEU A 29 -24.60 -3.48 -5.08
C LEU A 29 -24.27 -2.89 -3.71
N TYR A 30 -23.43 -3.57 -2.93
CA TYR A 30 -22.91 -3.07 -1.66
C TYR A 30 -21.52 -2.47 -1.86
N ILE A 31 -21.32 -1.22 -1.44
CA ILE A 31 -20.05 -0.50 -1.54
C ILE A 31 -19.60 -0.15 -0.13
N GLY A 32 -18.35 -0.47 0.20
CA GLY A 32 -17.75 -0.18 1.50
C GLY A 32 -18.17 -1.10 2.66
N GLY A 33 -19.00 -2.13 2.41
CA GLY A 33 -19.36 -3.14 3.40
C GLY A 33 -20.78 -3.67 3.21
N ILE A 34 -21.10 -4.79 3.87
CA ILE A 34 -22.45 -5.40 3.85
C ILE A 34 -23.10 -5.19 5.21
N PRO A 35 -24.31 -4.59 5.30
CA PRO A 35 -25.02 -4.40 6.57
C PRO A 35 -25.26 -5.72 7.31
N ASN A 36 -25.13 -5.70 8.64
CA ASN A 36 -25.26 -6.89 9.50
C ASN A 36 -26.59 -7.66 9.33
N SER A 37 -27.69 -7.00 8.94
CA SER A 37 -28.99 -7.67 8.68
C SER A 37 -28.99 -8.57 7.44
N ASN A 38 -28.03 -8.36 6.53
CA ASN A 38 -27.93 -9.04 5.23
C ASN A 38 -26.65 -9.89 5.13
N GLN A 39 -25.90 -10.03 6.23
CA GLN A 39 -24.79 -10.97 6.32
C GLN A 39 -25.36 -12.39 6.25
N ILE A 40 -25.48 -12.92 5.04
CA ILE A 40 -25.51 -14.36 4.83
C ILE A 40 -24.22 -14.88 5.45
N ASN A 41 -24.28 -15.96 6.26
CA ASN A 41 -23.10 -16.60 6.84
C ASN A 41 -22.13 -17.04 5.72
N LEU A 42 -21.27 -16.12 5.27
CA LEU A 42 -20.19 -16.36 4.34
C LEU A 42 -19.07 -16.98 5.15
N THR A 43 -19.19 -18.28 5.40
CA THR A 43 -18.33 -19.05 6.30
C THR A 43 -16.91 -19.29 5.79
N ASP A 44 -16.34 -18.47 4.90
CA ASP A 44 -15.02 -18.84 4.34
C ASP A 44 -14.12 -17.73 3.80
N SER A 45 -14.17 -16.53 4.39
CA SER A 45 -13.11 -15.58 4.15
C SER A 45 -12.86 -14.81 5.44
N GLY A 46 -11.71 -15.04 6.07
CA GLY A 46 -11.24 -14.33 7.28
C GLY A 46 -11.04 -12.82 7.11
N LEU A 47 -11.79 -12.19 6.21
CA LEU A 47 -11.98 -10.76 6.11
C LEU A 47 -12.81 -10.33 7.31
N ASN A 48 -12.10 -9.79 8.30
CA ASN A 48 -12.64 -8.97 9.37
C ASN A 48 -13.96 -8.29 8.97
N SER A 49 -15.01 -8.53 9.75
CA SER A 49 -16.37 -8.01 9.59
C SER A 49 -16.52 -6.49 9.76
N TYR A 50 -15.43 -5.74 9.61
CA TYR A 50 -15.38 -4.30 9.68
C TYR A 50 -15.42 -3.78 8.22
N GLY A 51 -16.43 -3.00 7.89
CA GLY A 51 -16.55 -2.38 6.56
C GLY A 51 -15.33 -1.52 6.21
N PHE A 52 -15.24 -1.13 4.94
CA PHE A 52 -14.23 -0.20 4.45
C PHE A 52 -14.29 1.14 5.20
N GLN A 53 -13.15 1.59 5.70
CA GLN A 53 -12.94 2.93 6.23
C GLN A 53 -11.93 3.64 5.33
N GLY A 54 -12.34 4.75 4.72
CA GLY A 54 -11.51 5.51 3.79
C GLY A 54 -12.36 6.19 2.71
N CYS A 55 -11.68 6.67 1.66
CA CYS A 55 -12.31 7.38 0.57
C CYS A 55 -12.42 6.53 -0.70
N LEU A 56 -13.63 6.46 -1.26
CA LEU A 56 -13.88 5.97 -2.61
C LEU A 56 -14.39 7.15 -3.44
N SER A 57 -13.79 7.36 -4.61
CA SER A 57 -14.24 8.36 -5.57
C SER A 57 -14.39 7.74 -6.95
N SER A 58 -15.19 8.37 -7.81
CA SER A 58 -15.31 8.00 -9.23
C SER A 58 -15.68 6.53 -9.47
N PHE A 59 -16.68 6.01 -8.74
CA PHE A 59 -17.15 4.63 -8.91
C PHE A 59 -17.90 4.47 -10.24
N ILE A 60 -17.25 3.84 -11.22
CA ILE A 60 -17.78 3.65 -12.58
C ILE A 60 -18.13 2.17 -12.78
N VAL A 61 -19.39 1.89 -13.12
CA VAL A 61 -19.86 0.52 -13.43
C VAL A 61 -20.31 0.50 -14.89
N ASP A 62 -19.72 -0.37 -15.69
CA ASP A 62 -20.00 -0.49 -17.13
C ASP A 62 -19.97 0.85 -17.89
N GLY A 63 -18.97 1.68 -17.57
CA GLY A 63 -18.77 2.99 -18.19
C GLY A 63 -19.71 4.10 -17.70
N ARG A 64 -20.55 3.82 -16.70
CA ARG A 64 -21.44 4.82 -16.07
C ARG A 64 -20.94 5.19 -14.69
N LEU A 65 -20.69 6.48 -14.48
CA LEU A 65 -20.40 7.01 -13.16
C LEU A 65 -21.65 6.88 -12.27
N LEU A 66 -21.49 6.26 -11.10
CA LEU A 66 -22.58 6.07 -10.15
C LEU A 66 -22.88 7.40 -9.44
N ASP A 67 -24.08 7.94 -9.66
CA ASP A 67 -24.53 9.14 -8.96
C ASP A 67 -24.92 8.80 -7.52
N TYR A 68 -24.06 9.20 -6.60
CA TYR A 68 -24.21 8.94 -5.18
C TYR A 68 -25.34 9.74 -4.53
N GLN A 69 -25.84 10.81 -5.16
CA GLN A 69 -26.94 11.63 -4.63
C GLN A 69 -28.32 11.01 -4.89
N THR A 70 -28.44 10.17 -5.93
CA THR A 70 -29.73 9.64 -6.39
C THR A 70 -29.85 8.11 -6.28
N ALA A 71 -28.74 7.38 -6.12
CA ALA A 71 -28.73 5.91 -6.26
C ALA A 71 -28.48 5.09 -4.98
N LEU A 72 -28.23 5.71 -3.81
CA LEU A 72 -27.79 4.98 -2.62
C LEU A 72 -28.74 5.13 -1.42
N VAL A 73 -29.18 4.00 -0.86
CA VAL A 73 -29.74 3.96 0.50
C VAL A 73 -28.56 3.87 1.46
N LEU A 74 -28.31 4.94 2.20
CA LEU A 74 -27.20 4.99 3.16
C LEU A 74 -27.53 4.15 4.39
N HIS A 75 -26.67 3.19 4.68
CA HIS A 75 -26.71 2.41 5.92
C HIS A 75 -25.49 2.78 6.77
N GLY A 76 -25.72 3.35 7.97
CA GLY A 76 -24.65 3.75 8.89
C GLY A 76 -24.22 5.22 8.74
N LYS A 77 -23.02 5.54 9.25
CA LYS A 77 -22.45 6.90 9.23
C LYS A 77 -21.50 7.04 8.03
N ILE A 78 -22.00 7.60 6.94
CA ILE A 78 -21.21 7.87 5.73
C ILE A 78 -21.15 9.38 5.55
N ASN A 79 -19.94 9.94 5.42
CA ASN A 79 -19.76 11.35 5.10
C ASN A 79 -19.42 11.50 3.62
N MET A 80 -20.34 12.09 2.87
CA MET A 80 -20.26 12.21 1.41
C MET A 80 -19.40 13.38 0.91
N ASN A 81 -18.99 14.29 1.80
CA ASN A 81 -18.32 15.53 1.41
C ASN A 81 -16.81 15.54 1.71
N ILE A 82 -16.33 14.64 2.58
CA ILE A 82 -14.97 14.65 3.12
C ILE A 82 -13.89 14.29 2.08
N CYS A 83 -14.16 13.42 1.10
CA CYS A 83 -13.11 12.95 0.18
C CYS A 83 -12.56 14.04 -0.75
N SER A 84 -13.35 15.08 -1.04
CA SER A 84 -12.90 16.24 -1.82
C SER A 84 -11.83 17.04 -1.06
N ASP A 85 -11.97 17.12 0.27
CA ASP A 85 -11.07 17.86 1.15
C ASP A 85 -9.79 17.07 1.44
N LEU A 86 -9.85 15.73 1.53
CA LEU A 86 -8.64 14.88 1.64
C LEU A 86 -7.72 15.01 0.44
N ASN A 87 -8.26 14.98 -0.78
CA ASN A 87 -7.48 15.18 -2.00
C ASN A 87 -6.84 16.58 -2.04
N LYS A 88 -7.52 17.59 -1.48
CA LYS A 88 -6.98 18.96 -1.38
C LYS A 88 -5.83 19.05 -0.39
N LEU A 89 -5.91 18.36 0.75
CA LEU A 89 -4.83 18.32 1.75
C LEU A 89 -3.53 17.76 1.16
N CYS A 90 -3.58 16.61 0.48
CA CYS A 90 -2.41 16.04 -0.18
C CYS A 90 -1.94 16.83 -1.42
N TYR A 91 -2.84 17.55 -2.07
CA TYR A 91 -2.49 18.44 -3.18
C TYR A 91 -1.66 19.63 -2.67
N ASP A 92 -2.11 20.29 -1.60
CA ASP A 92 -1.41 21.43 -0.99
C ASP A 92 -0.15 20.98 -0.21
N PHE A 93 -0.15 19.76 0.33
CA PHE A 93 0.96 19.12 1.04
C PHE A 93 1.55 17.96 0.21
N THR A 94 2.35 18.30 -0.81
CA THR A 94 2.91 17.30 -1.72
C THR A 94 4.13 16.59 -1.13
N CYS A 95 4.12 15.26 -1.08
CA CYS A 95 5.30 14.44 -0.81
C CYS A 95 6.26 14.45 -2.01
N ILE A 96 7.57 14.51 -1.75
CA ILE A 96 8.63 14.53 -2.77
C ILE A 96 9.21 13.12 -2.94
N HIS A 97 10.00 12.89 -3.99
CA HIS A 97 10.70 11.63 -4.27
C HIS A 97 9.78 10.40 -4.26
N SER A 98 8.54 10.59 -4.75
CA SER A 98 7.50 9.55 -4.80
C SER A 98 7.02 9.06 -3.44
N GLY A 99 7.17 9.85 -2.38
CA GLY A 99 6.55 9.56 -1.08
C GLY A 99 5.03 9.49 -1.17
N ILE A 100 4.43 8.64 -0.33
CA ILE A 100 2.98 8.43 -0.33
C ILE A 100 2.35 9.42 0.65
N CYS A 101 1.42 10.24 0.17
CA CYS A 101 0.66 11.12 1.05
C CYS A 101 -0.44 10.33 1.76
N LEU A 102 -0.43 10.38 3.08
CA LEU A 102 -1.38 9.76 3.99
C LEU A 102 -2.18 10.86 4.68
N THR A 103 -3.50 10.67 4.77
CA THR A 103 -4.40 11.56 5.51
C THR A 103 -5.19 10.75 6.50
N ASN A 104 -5.20 11.17 7.77
CA ASN A 104 -5.89 10.48 8.85
C ASN A 104 -7.16 11.26 9.22
N ASP A 105 -8.23 10.56 9.62
CA ASP A 105 -9.51 11.19 10.05
C ASP A 105 -9.42 11.96 11.38
N ASN A 106 -8.24 12.03 12.01
CA ASN A 106 -8.02 12.52 13.38
C ASN A 106 -7.54 13.99 13.47
N ASP A 107 -7.75 14.81 12.45
CA ASP A 107 -7.32 16.23 12.37
C ASP A 107 -5.80 16.48 12.46
N ASP A 108 -4.95 15.45 12.47
CA ASP A 108 -3.48 15.57 12.53
C ASP A 108 -2.82 16.11 11.23
N GLY A 109 -3.63 16.41 10.20
CA GLY A 109 -3.15 16.88 8.90
C GLY A 109 -2.55 15.77 8.02
N PRO A 110 -2.16 16.10 6.77
CA PRO A 110 -1.50 15.14 5.87
C PRO A 110 -0.07 14.82 6.32
N GLN A 111 0.37 13.59 6.10
CA GLN A 111 1.71 13.09 6.39
C GLN A 111 2.29 12.35 5.18
N CYS A 112 3.61 12.25 5.08
CA CYS A 112 4.26 11.48 4.02
C CYS A 112 4.88 10.19 4.57
N ASP A 113 4.57 9.07 3.93
CA ASP A 113 5.34 7.84 4.07
C ASP A 113 6.55 7.87 3.11
N CYS A 114 7.74 7.86 3.70
CA CYS A 114 9.00 7.93 2.99
C CYS A 114 9.77 6.60 2.94
N ILE A 115 9.21 5.50 3.49
CA ILE A 115 9.93 4.22 3.71
C ILE A 115 10.52 3.66 2.41
N GLU A 116 9.82 3.82 1.28
CA GLU A 116 10.26 3.32 -0.03
C GLU A 116 10.96 4.37 -0.91
N THR A 117 11.29 5.54 -0.35
CA THR A 117 11.88 6.64 -1.13
C THR A 117 13.39 6.77 -0.98
N ALA A 118 13.98 6.21 0.08
CA ALA A 118 15.34 6.50 0.57
C ALA A 118 15.57 7.95 1.05
N TYR A 119 14.51 8.75 1.14
CA TYR A 119 14.52 10.09 1.73
C TYR A 119 13.81 10.10 3.08
N ILE A 120 14.03 11.15 3.86
CA ILE A 120 13.40 11.37 5.16
C ILE A 120 12.83 12.80 5.23
N GLY A 121 12.22 13.14 6.37
CA GLY A 121 11.60 14.43 6.60
C GLY A 121 10.10 14.40 6.37
N GLU A 122 9.42 15.49 6.75
CA GLU A 122 7.96 15.60 6.72
C GLU A 122 7.37 15.42 5.32
N ARG A 123 8.15 15.77 4.29
CA ARG A 123 7.77 15.69 2.87
C ARG A 123 8.69 14.81 2.05
N CYS A 124 9.47 13.93 2.69
CA CYS A 124 10.51 13.12 2.03
C CYS A 124 11.52 13.98 1.23
N ASP A 125 11.86 15.16 1.73
CA ASP A 125 12.64 16.19 1.06
C ASP A 125 14.11 16.24 1.52
N LYS A 126 14.45 15.47 2.57
CA LYS A 126 15.77 15.48 3.18
C LYS A 126 16.49 14.17 2.90
N LEU A 127 17.78 14.30 2.60
CA LEU A 127 18.67 13.15 2.54
C LEU A 127 18.95 12.65 3.97
N PRO A 128 18.83 11.34 4.23
CA PRO A 128 19.26 10.77 5.50
C PRO A 128 20.79 10.81 5.62
N ASN A 129 21.28 10.59 6.85
CA ASN A 129 22.70 10.37 7.07
C ASN A 129 23.13 9.08 6.36
N GLY A 130 24.28 9.11 5.68
CA GLY A 130 24.85 7.98 4.96
C GLY A 130 26.28 7.65 5.39
N PHE A 131 26.78 6.51 4.92
CA PHE A 131 28.17 6.08 5.12
C PHE A 131 28.96 6.22 3.82
N TYR A 132 30.22 6.63 3.94
CA TYR A 132 31.15 6.66 2.81
C TYR A 132 32.12 5.47 2.92
N PHE A 133 32.05 4.54 1.97
CA PHE A 133 32.94 3.39 1.85
C PHE A 133 34.10 3.69 0.89
N GLY A 134 35.24 3.00 1.03
CA GLY A 134 36.39 3.20 0.12
C GLY A 134 37.29 4.39 0.47
N LYS A 135 37.19 4.94 1.68
CA LYS A 135 38.06 6.06 2.10
C LYS A 135 39.54 5.67 1.99
N ASN A 136 40.33 6.51 1.32
CA ASN A 136 41.76 6.25 1.04
C ASN A 136 42.01 4.95 0.27
N ASN A 137 41.06 4.50 -0.57
CA ASN A 137 41.12 3.23 -1.31
C ASN A 137 41.20 1.99 -0.41
N LEU A 138 40.75 2.09 0.85
CA LEU A 138 40.66 0.96 1.76
C LEU A 138 39.24 0.38 1.74
N ILE A 139 39.15 -0.95 1.74
CA ILE A 139 37.88 -1.67 1.87
C ILE A 139 37.35 -1.45 3.29
N GLY A 140 36.07 -1.08 3.39
CA GLY A 140 35.35 -0.98 4.65
C GLY A 140 34.07 -1.80 4.59
N SER A 141 33.66 -2.34 5.74
CA SER A 141 32.39 -3.04 5.91
C SER A 141 31.74 -2.60 7.22
N LEU A 142 30.41 -2.68 7.27
CA LEU A 142 29.62 -2.51 8.48
C LEU A 142 28.87 -3.81 8.74
N GLU A 143 28.88 -4.25 9.98
CA GLU A 143 28.11 -5.41 10.44
C GLU A 143 27.02 -4.93 11.39
N TYR A 144 25.78 -5.31 11.12
CA TYR A 144 24.65 -5.03 11.99
C TYR A 144 24.14 -6.32 12.61
N VAL A 145 24.27 -6.44 13.92
CA VAL A 145 23.86 -7.64 14.67
C VAL A 145 22.43 -7.45 15.19
N MET A 146 21.49 -8.25 14.68
CA MET A 146 20.10 -8.30 15.15
C MET A 146 20.03 -8.99 16.52
N ALA A 147 19.17 -8.50 17.43
CA ALA A 147 19.01 -9.10 18.77
C ALA A 147 18.44 -10.53 18.74
N GLN A 148 17.67 -10.86 17.71
CA GLN A 148 17.12 -12.20 17.47
C GLN A 148 16.99 -12.42 15.97
N SER A 149 17.14 -13.68 15.52
CA SER A 149 16.86 -14.04 14.13
C SER A 149 15.37 -13.88 13.81
N ARG A 150 15.09 -13.38 12.62
CA ARG A 150 13.74 -13.12 12.12
C ARG A 150 13.44 -14.04 10.94
N GLN A 151 12.23 -14.58 10.92
CA GLN A 151 11.67 -15.28 9.77
C GLN A 151 10.59 -14.39 9.17
N THR A 152 10.77 -14.02 7.90
CA THR A 152 9.93 -13.08 7.17
C THR A 152 9.56 -13.70 5.83
N GLU A 153 8.30 -13.50 5.40
CA GLU A 153 7.84 -13.91 4.06
C GLU A 153 7.93 -12.77 3.05
N HIS A 154 7.98 -11.53 3.53
CA HIS A 154 8.03 -10.33 2.73
C HIS A 154 8.90 -9.28 3.41
N ASP A 155 9.98 -8.88 2.74
CA ASP A 155 10.94 -7.87 3.22
C ASP A 155 11.08 -6.76 2.18
N ILE A 156 11.20 -5.53 2.68
CA ILE A 156 11.42 -4.33 1.87
C ILE A 156 12.72 -3.69 2.36
N ILE A 157 13.71 -3.59 1.47
CA ILE A 157 15.00 -2.96 1.75
C ILE A 157 15.15 -1.76 0.81
N THR A 158 15.10 -0.56 1.38
CA THR A 158 15.21 0.70 0.63
C THR A 158 16.49 1.42 1.02
N PHE A 159 17.29 1.86 0.04
CA PHE A 159 18.48 2.66 0.28
C PHE A 159 18.80 3.56 -0.91
N GLY A 160 19.49 4.66 -0.64
CA GLY A 160 20.03 5.55 -1.66
C GLY A 160 21.46 5.14 -1.98
N LEU A 161 21.81 5.08 -3.27
CA LEU A 161 23.13 4.70 -3.74
C LEU A 161 23.73 5.80 -4.61
N GLN A 162 24.95 6.21 -4.27
CA GLN A 162 25.78 7.07 -5.11
C GLN A 162 27.19 6.50 -5.17
N THR A 163 27.66 6.16 -6.36
CA THR A 163 28.93 5.45 -6.56
C THR A 163 29.53 5.75 -7.93
N PHE A 164 30.85 5.63 -8.04
CA PHE A 164 31.58 5.63 -9.31
C PHE A 164 31.97 4.21 -9.75
N SER A 165 31.80 3.21 -8.87
CA SER A 165 32.10 1.82 -9.17
C SER A 165 31.06 1.26 -10.14
N ILE A 166 31.52 0.57 -11.16
CA ILE A 166 30.69 -0.17 -12.12
C ILE A 166 30.38 -1.60 -11.68
N SER A 167 31.04 -2.07 -10.62
CA SER A 167 30.76 -3.36 -10.00
C SER A 167 31.14 -3.34 -8.52
N ALA A 168 30.21 -3.73 -7.64
CA ALA A 168 30.44 -3.86 -6.20
C ALA A 168 29.33 -4.62 -5.48
N GLN A 169 29.69 -5.42 -4.47
CA GLN A 169 28.75 -5.95 -3.49
C GLN A 169 28.34 -4.84 -2.51
N ILE A 170 27.04 -4.63 -2.32
CA ILE A 170 26.50 -3.56 -1.46
C ILE A 170 26.07 -4.11 -0.10
N PHE A 171 25.29 -5.19 -0.10
CA PHE A 171 24.90 -5.88 1.12
C PHE A 171 24.71 -7.37 0.89
N ARG A 172 24.82 -8.10 1.99
CA ARG A 172 24.57 -9.53 2.06
C ARG A 172 23.91 -9.85 3.41
N LEU A 173 22.83 -10.61 3.36
CA LEU A 173 22.16 -11.18 4.53
C LEU A 173 22.33 -12.69 4.46
N GLU A 174 22.75 -13.30 5.56
CA GLU A 174 22.89 -14.75 5.67
C GLU A 174 21.89 -15.30 6.68
N SER A 175 21.33 -16.47 6.36
CA SER A 175 20.51 -17.25 7.29
C SER A 175 21.35 -17.84 8.44
N ASP A 176 20.74 -18.11 9.59
CA ASP A 176 21.41 -18.65 10.79
C ASP A 176 22.27 -19.90 10.54
N LEU A 177 21.90 -20.74 9.55
CA LEU A 177 22.62 -21.97 9.20
C LEU A 177 23.57 -21.79 8.01
N ASN A 178 23.72 -20.57 7.49
CA ASN A 178 24.50 -20.23 6.30
C ASN A 178 24.12 -21.05 5.05
N LEU A 179 22.87 -21.49 4.97
CA LEU A 179 22.35 -22.29 3.84
C LEU A 179 21.76 -21.42 2.73
N TYR A 180 21.24 -20.25 3.11
CA TYR A 180 20.63 -19.28 2.23
C TYR A 180 21.21 -17.89 2.48
N TYR A 181 21.30 -17.10 1.42
CA TYR A 181 21.69 -15.69 1.49
C TYR A 181 20.86 -14.84 0.53
N LEU A 182 20.68 -13.57 0.89
CA LEU A 182 20.19 -12.51 0.02
C LEU A 182 21.34 -11.54 -0.21
N GLU A 183 21.61 -11.20 -1.47
CA GLU A 183 22.72 -10.33 -1.84
C GLU A 183 22.27 -9.35 -2.92
N TYR A 184 22.82 -8.14 -2.86
CA TYR A 184 22.65 -7.13 -3.88
C TYR A 184 24.01 -6.61 -4.33
N GLU A 185 24.22 -6.65 -5.64
CA GLU A 185 25.41 -6.15 -6.32
C GLU A 185 24.98 -5.17 -7.42
N ILE A 186 25.86 -4.21 -7.72
CA ILE A 186 25.78 -3.34 -8.89
C ILE A 186 26.83 -3.72 -9.91
#